data_AF-A0A7S3L0Y1-F1
#
_entry.id   AF-A0A7S3L0Y1-F1
#
_cell.length_a   1.000
_cell.length_b   1.000
_cell.length_c   1.000
_cell.angle_alpha   90.00
_cell.angle_beta   90.00
_cell.angle_gamma   90.00
#
_symmetry.space_group_name_H-M   'P 1'
#
loop_
_entity.id
_entity.type
_entity.pdbx_description
1 polymer ?
#
loop_
_entity_poly.entity_id
_entity_poly.type
_entity_poly.pdbx_seq_one_letter_code
_entity_poly.pdbx_strand_id
1 'polypeptide(L)'
;MISRATLLRTSIQRALTLQSRPMSGAVVKKGSGLLPTGLVGAWYNTFGKSTALYASWLMLLIVVGEYTTGKITDGLWLANNYGKTFSTVDWSKFDEFEDEEDDDDDDDDDDDDDE
;
A
#
# COMPACT_ATOMS: atom_id res chain seq x y z
N MET A 1 78.65 53.78 28.23
CA MET A 1 78.66 53.02 26.96
C MET A 1 77.35 52.25 26.85
N ILE A 2 76.67 52.45 25.71
CA ILE A 2 75.71 51.58 25.02
C ILE A 2 74.32 51.32 25.66
N SER A 3 73.35 52.04 25.09
CA SER A 3 71.91 51.79 25.04
C SER A 3 71.53 50.39 24.50
N ARG A 4 70.33 49.88 24.86
CA ARG A 4 69.17 49.74 23.95
C ARG A 4 68.05 48.88 24.56
N ALA A 5 66.85 49.43 24.49
CA ALA A 5 65.58 48.77 24.70
C ALA A 5 65.28 47.72 23.61
N THR A 6 64.08 47.11 23.72
CA THR A 6 63.35 46.30 22.70
C THR A 6 63.79 44.83 22.65
N LEU A 7 62.95 43.79 22.80
CA LEU A 7 61.67 43.52 22.14
C LEU A 7 60.79 42.53 22.93
N LEU A 8 59.48 42.75 22.86
CA LEU A 8 58.43 41.73 23.01
C LEU A 8 58.78 40.44 22.26
N ARG A 9 58.52 39.28 22.85
CA ARG A 9 57.95 38.14 22.11
C ARG A 9 56.90 37.43 22.95
N THR A 10 55.68 37.85 22.71
CA THR A 10 54.46 37.07 22.90
C THR A 10 54.57 35.75 22.15
N SER A 11 54.39 34.65 22.87
CA SER A 11 53.97 33.39 22.25
C SER A 11 52.95 32.72 23.16
N ILE A 12 51.72 33.22 23.10
CA ILE A 12 50.54 32.45 23.49
C ILE A 12 50.47 31.33 22.45
N GLN A 13 51.02 30.16 22.77
CA GLN A 13 50.78 28.96 21.98
C GLN A 13 49.35 28.51 22.26
N ARG A 14 48.38 29.12 21.58
CA ARG A 14 47.06 28.52 21.38
C ARG A 14 47.26 27.31 20.48
N ALA A 15 47.58 26.17 21.09
CA ALA A 15 47.42 24.88 20.45
C ALA A 15 45.92 24.64 20.28
N LEU A 16 45.38 25.08 19.14
CA LEU A 16 44.09 24.63 18.65
C LEU A 16 44.29 23.19 18.15
N THR A 17 44.26 22.25 19.07
CA THR A 17 44.05 20.85 18.70
C THR A 17 42.60 20.76 18.23
N LEU A 18 42.41 20.89 16.91
CA LEU A 18 41.25 20.33 16.24
C LEU A 18 41.28 18.83 16.53
N GLN A 19 40.66 18.42 17.64
CA GLN A 19 40.30 17.03 17.88
C GLN A 19 39.34 16.66 16.75
N SER A 20 39.88 16.08 15.68
CA SER A 20 39.10 15.32 14.73
C SER A 20 38.41 14.23 15.55
N ARG A 21 37.11 14.40 15.80
CA ARG A 21 36.29 13.36 16.41
C ARG A 21 36.46 12.14 15.50
N PRO A 22 36.97 11.00 15.97
CA PRO A 22 36.88 9.79 15.17
C PRO A 22 35.38 9.60 14.92
N MET A 23 34.96 9.61 13.66
CA MET A 23 33.65 9.08 13.33
C MET A 23 33.66 7.66 13.85
N SER A 24 32.96 7.43 14.95
CA SER A 24 32.62 6.08 15.38
C SER A 24 31.82 5.49 14.22
N GLY A 25 32.50 4.77 13.34
CA GLY A 25 31.88 3.91 12.37
C GLY A 25 31.08 2.91 13.17
N ALA A 26 29.78 3.18 13.32
CA ALA A 26 28.89 2.27 13.99
C ALA A 26 29.02 0.94 13.25
N VAL A 27 29.57 -0.08 13.94
CA VAL A 27 29.52 -1.45 13.45
C VAL A 27 28.04 -1.81 13.46
N VAL A 28 27.40 -1.67 12.30
CA VAL A 28 26.03 -2.12 12.09
C VAL A 28 26.06 -3.62 12.29
N LYS A 29 25.64 -4.07 13.48
CA LYS A 29 25.38 -5.48 13.73
C LYS A 29 24.33 -5.90 12.72
N LYS A 30 24.68 -6.84 11.84
CA LYS A 30 23.74 -7.47 10.90
C LYS A 30 22.64 -8.12 11.74
N GLY A 31 21.54 -7.39 11.94
CA GLY A 31 20.36 -7.91 12.61
C GLY A 31 19.83 -9.09 11.80
N SER A 32 19.65 -10.23 12.47
CA SER A 32 18.90 -11.37 11.94
C SER A 32 17.42 -10.99 11.87
N GLY A 33 17.05 -10.18 10.88
CA GLY A 33 15.66 -9.86 10.58
C GLY A 33 14.96 -11.01 9.86
N LEU A 34 13.62 -11.01 9.87
CA LEU A 34 12.78 -11.98 9.15
C LEU A 34 13.03 -12.05 7.64
N LEU A 35 13.70 -11.05 7.08
CA LEU A 35 13.97 -10.96 5.66
C LEU A 35 15.42 -11.41 5.37
N PRO A 36 15.64 -12.24 4.34
CA PRO A 36 16.98 -12.65 3.96
C PRO A 36 17.85 -11.41 3.70
N THR A 37 18.99 -11.34 4.38
CA THR A 37 19.86 -10.14 4.39
C THR A 37 20.29 -9.68 3.00
N GLY A 38 20.31 -10.57 2.00
CA GLY A 38 20.61 -10.24 0.61
C GLY A 38 19.50 -9.43 -0.09
N LEU A 39 18.23 -9.69 0.22
CA LEU A 39 17.09 -9.00 -0.41
C LEU A 39 16.97 -7.56 0.09
N VAL A 40 17.08 -7.38 1.41
CA VAL A 40 17.08 -6.04 2.01
C VAL A 40 18.27 -5.22 1.52
N GLY A 41 19.44 -5.84 1.40
CA GLY A 41 20.63 -5.21 0.84
C GLY A 41 20.45 -4.76 -0.61
N ALA A 42 19.88 -5.62 -1.47
CA ALA A 42 19.58 -5.29 -2.86
C ALA A 42 18.54 -4.17 -2.98
N TRP A 43 17.45 -4.24 -2.21
CA TRP A 43 16.43 -3.18 -2.18
C TRP A 43 17.00 -1.84 -1.74
N TYR A 44 17.80 -1.82 -0.66
CA TYR A 44 18.42 -0.59 -0.16
C TYR A 44 19.37 -0.01 -1.21
N ASN A 45 20.15 -0.85 -1.88
CA ASN A 45 21.07 -0.41 -2.93
C ASN A 45 20.37 0.27 -4.11
N THR A 46 19.15 -0.19 -4.46
CA THR A 46 18.39 0.34 -5.59
C THR A 46 17.52 1.54 -5.20
N PHE A 47 16.74 1.42 -4.13
CA PHE A 47 15.70 2.39 -3.76
C PHE A 47 16.06 3.20 -2.51
N GLY A 48 16.78 2.60 -1.55
CA GLY A 48 17.03 3.21 -0.23
C GLY A 48 18.22 4.16 -0.13
N LYS A 49 19.14 4.14 -1.10
CA LYS A 49 20.34 5.00 -1.08
C LYS A 49 20.07 6.47 -1.39
N SER A 50 19.04 6.77 -2.17
CA SER A 50 18.67 8.14 -2.56
C SER A 50 17.36 8.53 -1.89
N THR A 51 17.34 9.66 -1.19
CA THR A 51 16.14 10.19 -0.54
C THR A 51 15.00 10.42 -1.54
N ALA A 52 15.32 10.89 -2.74
CA ALA A 52 14.32 11.12 -3.78
C ALA A 52 13.71 9.80 -4.28
N LEU A 53 14.54 8.78 -4.56
CA LEU A 53 14.05 7.46 -4.99
C LEU A 53 13.25 6.76 -3.89
N TYR A 54 13.70 6.86 -2.64
CA TYR A 54 12.98 6.31 -1.50
C TYR A 54 11.61 6.97 -1.33
N ALA A 55 11.53 8.30 -1.44
CA ALA A 55 10.27 9.03 -1.40
C ALA A 55 9.33 8.62 -2.55
N SER A 56 9.83 8.53 -3.78
CA SER A 56 9.05 8.07 -4.93
C SER A 56 8.55 6.63 -4.76
N TRP A 57 9.40 5.75 -4.22
CA TRP A 57 9.03 4.36 -3.91
C TRP A 57 7.88 4.29 -2.89
N LEU A 58 7.94 5.10 -1.82
CA LEU A 58 6.85 5.17 -0.84
C LEU A 58 5.56 5.70 -1.45
N MET A 59 5.62 6.75 -2.27
CA MET A 59 4.44 7.28 -2.94
C MET A 59 3.78 6.24 -3.85
N LEU A 60 4.58 5.50 -4.60
CA LEU A 60 4.08 4.41 -5.44
C LEU A 60 3.42 3.32 -4.60
N LEU A 61 4.02 2.95 -3.48
CA LEU A 61 3.48 1.94 -2.57
C LEU A 61 2.15 2.39 -1.97
N ILE A 62 2.00 3.67 -1.62
CA ILE A 62 0.74 4.23 -1.12
C ILE A 62 -0.35 4.14 -2.19
N VAL A 63 -0.07 4.58 -3.42
CA VAL A 63 -1.07 4.57 -4.51
C VAL A 63 -1.49 3.13 -4.84
N VAL A 64 -0.54 2.22 -4.99
CA VAL A 64 -0.82 0.81 -5.27
C VAL A 64 -1.56 0.16 -4.08
N GLY A 65 -1.15 0.49 -2.87
CA GLY A 65 -1.77 0.00 -1.64
C GLY A 65 -3.22 0.43 -1.54
N GLU A 66 -3.52 1.73 -1.70
CA GLU A 66 -4.87 2.27 -1.66
C GLU A 66 -5.77 1.62 -2.71
N TYR A 67 -5.31 1.53 -3.96
CA TYR A 67 -6.07 0.89 -5.03
C TYR A 67 -6.37 -0.59 -4.73
N THR A 68 -5.34 -1.33 -4.30
CA THR A 68 -5.45 -2.76 -4.03
C THR A 68 -6.36 -3.02 -2.84
N THR A 69 -6.17 -2.27 -1.75
CA THR A 69 -6.99 -2.40 -0.54
C THR A 69 -8.44 -2.05 -0.84
N GLY A 70 -8.73 -0.98 -1.60
CA GLY A 70 -10.09 -0.65 -2.01
C GLY A 70 -10.78 -1.82 -2.74
N LYS A 71 -10.12 -2.38 -3.75
CA LYS A 71 -10.65 -3.54 -4.50
C LYS A 71 -10.86 -4.78 -3.63
N ILE A 72 -9.92 -5.08 -2.73
CA ILE A 72 -10.02 -6.24 -1.84
C ILE A 72 -11.17 -6.05 -0.85
N THR A 73 -11.25 -4.88 -0.20
CA THR A 73 -12.30 -4.59 0.77
C THR A 73 -13.68 -4.61 0.12
N ASP A 74 -13.83 -3.99 -1.05
CA ASP A 74 -15.09 -4.03 -1.80
C ASP A 74 -15.47 -5.47 -2.18
N GLY A 75 -14.51 -6.28 -2.65
CA GLY A 75 -14.75 -7.67 -3.01
C GLY A 75 -15.16 -8.53 -1.81
N LEU A 76 -14.50 -8.37 -0.66
CA LEU A 76 -14.85 -9.06 0.58
C LEU A 76 -16.24 -8.64 1.08
N TRP A 77 -16.55 -7.35 1.01
CA TRP A 77 -17.85 -6.83 1.40
C TRP A 77 -18.96 -7.34 0.48
N LEU A 78 -18.72 -7.36 -0.83
CA LEU A 78 -19.67 -7.86 -1.83
C LEU A 78 -19.92 -9.37 -1.65
N ALA A 79 -18.87 -10.16 -1.41
CA ALA A 79 -19.00 -11.59 -1.17
C ALA A 79 -19.85 -11.88 0.08
N ASN A 80 -19.68 -11.09 1.15
CA ASN A 80 -20.46 -11.24 2.37
C ASN A 80 -21.92 -10.73 2.23
N ASN A 81 -22.18 -9.85 1.26
CA ASN A 81 -23.51 -9.27 0.99
C ASN A 81 -24.08 -9.72 -0.36
N TYR A 82 -23.62 -10.86 -0.87
CA TYR A 82 -24.04 -11.37 -2.17
C TYR A 82 -25.56 -11.58 -2.19
N GLY A 83 -26.21 -11.13 -3.27
CA GLY A 83 -27.67 -11.19 -3.42
C GLY A 83 -28.45 -10.12 -2.65
N LYS A 84 -27.79 -9.22 -1.91
CA LYS A 84 -28.42 -8.07 -1.23
C LYS A 84 -28.03 -6.73 -1.84
N THR A 85 -26.95 -6.68 -2.62
CA THR A 85 -26.49 -5.46 -3.28
C THR A 85 -27.15 -5.29 -4.64
N PHE A 86 -27.42 -4.05 -5.05
CA PHE A 86 -28.09 -3.71 -6.31
C PHE A 86 -27.48 -4.41 -7.54
N SER A 87 -26.16 -4.60 -7.55
CA SER A 87 -25.44 -5.26 -8.66
C SER A 87 -25.47 -6.79 -8.61
N THR A 88 -25.87 -7.39 -7.49
CA THR A 88 -25.91 -8.87 -7.30
C THR A 88 -27.31 -9.42 -7.06
N VAL A 89 -28.29 -8.54 -6.82
CA VAL A 89 -29.69 -8.90 -6.68
C VAL A 89 -30.20 -9.37 -8.03
N ASP A 90 -30.91 -10.49 -8.02
CA ASP A 90 -31.59 -11.00 -9.20
C ASP A 90 -32.86 -10.19 -9.44
N TRP A 91 -32.85 -9.38 -10.49
CA TRP A 91 -33.98 -8.50 -10.84
C TRP A 91 -35.10 -9.25 -11.55
N SER A 92 -34.80 -10.41 -12.15
CA SER A 92 -35.81 -11.25 -12.83
C SER A 92 -36.89 -11.75 -11.88
N LYS A 93 -36.57 -11.88 -10.58
CA LYS A 93 -37.53 -12.22 -9.52
C LYS A 93 -38.66 -11.19 -9.34
N PHE A 94 -38.47 -9.97 -9.83
CA PHE A 94 -39.46 -8.89 -9.70
C PHE A 94 -40.19 -8.59 -11.00
N ASP A 95 -39.89 -9.31 -12.09
CA ASP A 95 -40.69 -9.24 -13.31
C ASP A 95 -41.96 -10.07 -13.09
N GLU A 96 -43.12 -9.41 -12.93
CA GLU A 96 -44.46 -10.00 -12.95
C GLU A 96 -44.79 -10.52 -14.38
N PHE A 97 -44.14 -11.60 -14.81
CA PHE A 97 -44.42 -12.27 -16.09
C PHE A 97 -44.43 -13.81 -16.00
N GLU A 98 -44.74 -14.36 -14.84
CA GLU A 98 -45.35 -15.69 -14.76
C GLU A 98 -46.73 -15.49 -14.13
N ASP A 99 -47.61 -14.80 -14.87
CA ASP A 99 -49.06 -15.02 -14.74
C ASP A 99 -49.28 -16.51 -15.00
N GLU A 100 -49.35 -17.26 -13.90
CA GLU A 100 -50.34 -18.31 -13.67
C GLU A 100 -50.91 -18.91 -14.97
N GLU A 101 -50.22 -19.89 -15.57
CA GLU A 101 -50.90 -20.97 -16.29
C GLU A 101 -51.67 -21.79 -15.24
N ASP A 102 -52.80 -21.22 -14.78
CA ASP A 102 -53.81 -21.90 -13.99
C ASP A 102 -54.70 -22.72 -14.93
N ASP A 103 -54.90 -23.95 -14.50
CA ASP A 103 -55.62 -25.04 -15.12
C ASP A 103 -57.12 -24.69 -15.14
N ASP A 104 -57.74 -24.59 -16.31
CA ASP A 104 -59.20 -24.73 -16.44
C ASP A 104 -59.48 -25.69 -17.62
N ASP A 105 -59.30 -26.96 -17.28
CA ASP A 105 -59.99 -28.10 -17.86
C ASP A 105 -61.48 -27.97 -17.47
N ASP A 106 -62.34 -27.52 -18.39
CA ASP A 106 -63.79 -27.73 -18.25
C ASP A 106 -64.39 -28.19 -19.59
N ASP A 107 -64.91 -29.41 -19.48
CA ASP A 107 -65.60 -30.27 -20.44
C ASP A 107 -66.90 -29.64 -20.99
N ASP A 108 -67.38 -30.24 -22.08
CA ASP A 108 -68.78 -30.25 -22.57
C ASP A 108 -69.40 -28.95 -23.16
N ASP A 109 -69.38 -28.83 -24.48
CA ASP A 109 -70.61 -28.69 -25.32
C ASP A 109 -70.26 -28.57 -26.81
N ASP A 110 -70.62 -29.57 -27.63
CA ASP A 110 -71.18 -29.32 -28.97
C ASP A 110 -71.86 -30.60 -29.53
N ASP A 111 -73.16 -30.66 -29.26
CA ASP A 111 -74.28 -30.97 -30.18
C ASP A 111 -74.13 -32.07 -31.26
N ASP A 112 -74.99 -33.09 -31.11
CA ASP A 112 -75.95 -33.60 -32.11
C ASP A 112 -75.59 -33.50 -33.60
N ASP A 113 -75.38 -34.66 -34.24
CA ASP A 113 -76.06 -34.94 -35.51
C ASP A 113 -76.29 -36.45 -35.71
N ASP A 114 -77.57 -36.82 -35.71
CA ASP A 114 -78.14 -38.13 -35.96
C ASP A 114 -77.87 -38.64 -37.40
N GLU A 115 -77.40 -39.88 -37.57
CA GLU A 115 -77.70 -40.76 -38.72
C GLU A 115 -77.87 -42.24 -38.29
#